data_AF-A0A970QGP0-F1
#
_entry.id   AF-A0A970QGP0-F1
#
_cell.length_a   1.000
_cell.length_b   1.000
_cell.length_c   1.000
_cell.angle_alpha   90.00
_cell.angle_beta   90.00
_cell.angle_gamma   90.00
#
_symmetry.space_group_name_H-M   'P 1'
#
loop_
_entity.id
_entity.type
_entity.pdbx_description
1 polymer ?
#
loop_
_entity_poly.entity_id
_entity_poly.type
_entity_poly.pdbx_seq_one_letter_code
_entity_poly.pdbx_strand_id
1 'polypeptide(L)'
;MVETTLSHSFYAFEALLQEPELYGSYVFGKIERDWGSMLYRGATSFWETIKGADDFAKAGSLCHGWSAIPVYFYQTYLLGVKPLEPGFRRFSLTPLGSVLDKASGTIPTPHGAIEVSWHKEQGAVSCQVTHPDGLVCQRDSINWES
;
A
#
# COMPACT_ATOMS: atom_id res chain seq x y z
N MET A 1 17.62 -15.85 1.52
CA MET A 1 17.55 -14.46 1.03
C MET A 1 18.22 -13.56 2.04
N VAL A 2 18.94 -12.52 1.60
CA VAL A 2 19.47 -11.49 2.49
C VAL A 2 18.31 -10.65 3.03
N GLU A 3 18.30 -10.41 4.33
CA GLU A 3 17.24 -9.62 4.96
C GLU A 3 17.39 -8.14 4.62
N THR A 4 16.32 -7.50 4.14
CA THR A 4 16.29 -6.07 3.84
C THR A 4 16.03 -5.25 5.10
N THR A 5 16.62 -4.05 5.16
CA THR A 5 16.22 -3.03 6.15
C THR A 5 14.80 -2.52 5.83
N LEU A 6 14.19 -1.80 6.78
CA LEU A 6 12.85 -1.24 6.57
C LEU A 6 12.81 -0.33 5.33
N SER A 7 13.80 0.55 5.17
CA SER A 7 13.88 1.46 4.01
C SER A 7 14.13 0.72 2.70
N HIS A 8 14.98 -0.31 2.69
CA HIS A 8 15.28 -1.08 1.47
C HIS A 8 14.18 -2.07 1.09
N SER A 9 13.29 -2.41 2.03
CA SER A 9 12.13 -3.27 1.76
C SER A 9 11.23 -2.68 0.68
N PHE A 10 11.24 -1.35 0.48
CA PHE A 10 10.56 -0.69 -0.64
C PHE A 10 10.91 -1.35 -1.98
N TYR A 11 12.19 -1.46 -2.31
CA TYR A 11 12.63 -2.00 -3.61
C TYR A 11 12.32 -3.49 -3.76
N ALA A 12 12.47 -4.25 -2.67
CA ALA A 12 12.15 -5.68 -2.69
C ALA A 12 10.64 -5.91 -2.89
N PHE A 13 9.80 -5.14 -2.21
CA PHE A 13 8.34 -5.25 -2.33
C PHE A 13 7.85 -4.76 -3.69
N GLU A 14 8.39 -3.67 -4.23
CA GLU A 14 8.12 -3.21 -5.60
C GLU A 14 8.42 -4.30 -6.64
N ALA A 15 9.56 -5.00 -6.50
CA ALA A 15 9.95 -6.08 -7.40
C ALA A 15 9.01 -7.30 -7.29
N LEU A 16 8.67 -7.70 -6.07
CA LEU A 16 7.78 -8.84 -5.83
C LEU A 16 6.35 -8.54 -6.29
N LEU A 17 5.86 -7.32 -6.09
CA LEU A 17 4.51 -6.91 -6.46
C LEU A 17 4.36 -6.58 -7.96
N GLN A 18 5.38 -6.86 -8.78
CA GLN A 18 5.16 -7.06 -10.23
C GLN A 18 4.32 -8.31 -10.51
N GLU A 19 4.32 -9.29 -9.58
CA GLU A 19 3.55 -10.54 -9.64
C GLU A 19 2.69 -10.67 -8.37
N PRO A 20 1.71 -9.77 -8.15
CA PRO A 20 1.03 -9.65 -6.87
C PRO A 20 0.14 -10.86 -6.54
N GLU A 21 -0.31 -11.63 -7.53
CA GLU A 21 -1.05 -12.88 -7.29
C GLU A 21 -0.17 -13.99 -6.68
N LEU A 22 1.14 -13.94 -6.92
CA LEU A 22 2.10 -14.90 -6.38
C LEU A 22 2.67 -14.43 -5.04
N TYR A 23 2.97 -13.12 -4.93
CA TYR A 23 3.74 -12.59 -3.80
C TYR A 23 2.99 -11.60 -2.90
N GLY A 24 1.75 -11.24 -3.23
CA GLY A 24 0.94 -10.29 -2.44
C GLY A 24 0.83 -10.71 -0.99
N SER A 25 0.37 -11.93 -0.72
CA SER A 25 0.22 -12.44 0.65
C SER A 25 1.55 -12.49 1.42
N TYR A 26 2.66 -12.77 0.73
CA TYR A 26 3.99 -12.73 1.35
C TYR A 26 4.39 -11.30 1.74
N VAL A 27 4.23 -10.34 0.83
CA VAL A 27 4.62 -8.95 1.07
C VAL A 27 3.78 -8.33 2.18
N PHE A 28 2.45 -8.43 2.11
CA PHE A 28 1.57 -7.88 3.13
C PHE A 28 1.69 -8.61 4.47
N GLY A 29 1.91 -9.93 4.47
CA GLY A 29 2.23 -10.65 5.71
C GLY A 29 3.55 -10.24 6.35
N LYS A 30 4.56 -9.88 5.54
CA LYS A 30 5.82 -9.30 6.07
C LYS A 30 5.61 -7.90 6.63
N ILE A 31 4.78 -7.07 5.97
CA ILE A 31 4.39 -5.75 6.50
C ILE A 31 3.70 -5.91 7.86
N GLU A 32 2.69 -6.76 7.95
CA GLU A 32 1.97 -7.04 9.20
C GLU A 32 2.88 -7.52 10.31
N ARG A 33 3.82 -8.43 10.01
CA ARG A 33 4.77 -8.92 11.02
C ARG A 33 5.73 -7.84 11.50
N ASP A 34 6.42 -7.18 10.56
CA ASP A 34 7.55 -6.31 10.91
C ASP A 34 7.05 -4.96 11.45
N TRP A 35 6.10 -4.31 10.77
CA TRP A 35 5.52 -3.03 11.20
C TRP A 35 4.46 -3.22 12.29
N GLY A 36 3.68 -4.31 12.25
CA GLY A 36 2.75 -4.62 13.34
C GLY A 36 3.47 -4.83 14.66
N SER A 37 4.70 -5.35 14.66
CA SER A 37 5.51 -5.45 15.88
C SER A 37 5.73 -4.10 16.57
N MET A 38 5.85 -3.00 15.81
CA MET A 38 5.96 -1.64 16.36
C MET A 38 4.65 -1.25 17.03
N LEU A 39 3.52 -1.46 16.35
CA LEU A 39 2.19 -1.16 16.88
C LEU A 39 1.92 -1.94 18.17
N TYR A 40 2.21 -3.24 18.21
CA TYR A 40 2.04 -4.07 19.40
C TYR A 40 2.96 -3.68 20.56
N ARG A 41 4.04 -2.93 20.28
CA ARG A 41 4.95 -2.32 21.28
C ARG A 41 4.55 -0.89 21.64
N GLY A 42 3.37 -0.43 21.23
CA GLY A 42 2.83 0.88 21.59
C GLY A 42 3.32 2.03 20.71
N ALA A 43 3.92 1.75 19.56
CA ALA A 43 4.33 2.79 18.63
C ALA A 43 3.12 3.53 18.02
N THR A 44 3.20 4.85 17.96
CA THR A 44 2.23 5.72 17.25
C THR A 44 2.82 6.32 15.97
N SER A 45 4.08 6.00 15.66
CA SER A 45 4.84 6.42 14.48
C SER A 45 5.76 5.28 14.03
N PHE A 46 6.26 5.35 12.80
CA PHE A 46 7.19 4.35 12.28
C PHE A 46 8.60 4.58 12.80
N TRP A 47 9.26 3.51 13.27
CA TRP A 47 10.62 3.58 13.77
C TRP A 47 11.64 3.53 12.64
N GLU A 48 12.83 4.07 12.90
CA GLU A 48 13.94 4.11 11.95
C GLU A 48 14.40 2.70 11.55
N THR A 49 14.53 1.80 12.51
CA THR A 49 14.87 0.39 12.28
C THR A 49 13.95 -0.51 13.11
N ILE A 50 13.98 -1.81 12.83
CA ILE A 50 13.18 -2.78 13.60
C ILE A 50 13.60 -2.87 15.08
N LYS A 51 14.83 -2.44 15.40
CA LYS A 51 15.35 -2.41 16.78
C LYS A 51 14.80 -1.22 17.58
N GLY A 52 14.23 -0.22 16.92
CA GLY A 52 13.67 0.96 17.58
C GLY A 52 14.73 1.74 18.35
N ALA A 53 14.39 2.21 19.55
CA ALA A 53 15.25 3.08 20.35
C ALA A 53 16.57 2.42 20.73
N ASP A 54 16.63 1.08 20.86
CA ASP A 54 17.83 0.35 21.25
C ASP A 54 18.95 0.38 20.19
N ASP A 55 18.62 0.76 18.96
CA ASP A 55 19.63 0.89 17.90
C ASP A 55 20.56 2.08 18.13
N PHE A 56 21.68 2.11 17.41
CA PHE A 56 22.65 3.22 17.43
C PHE A 56 23.08 3.64 18.84
N ALA A 57 23.41 2.67 19.70
CA ALA A 57 23.76 2.89 21.10
C ALA A 57 22.66 3.63 21.89
N LYS A 58 21.40 3.18 21.72
CA LYS A 58 20.19 3.73 22.34
C LYS A 58 19.73 5.09 21.78
N ALA A 59 20.12 5.40 20.54
CA ALA A 59 19.80 6.65 19.87
C ALA A 59 18.89 6.47 18.63
N GLY A 60 18.28 5.29 18.45
CA GLY A 60 17.39 5.02 17.32
C GLY A 60 16.13 5.90 17.33
N SER A 61 15.80 6.48 16.17
CA SER A 61 14.60 7.30 16.05
C SER A 61 13.33 6.44 16.07
N LEU A 62 12.36 6.84 16.88
CA LEU A 62 11.03 6.23 16.94
C LEU A 62 10.00 6.91 16.01
N CYS A 63 10.43 7.92 15.25
CA CYS A 63 9.60 8.63 14.28
C CYS A 63 10.44 8.96 13.05
N HIS A 64 10.41 8.07 12.05
CA HIS A 64 11.28 8.17 10.89
C HIS A 64 10.53 7.88 9.59
N GLY A 65 10.47 8.89 8.71
CA GLY A 65 9.66 8.86 7.50
C GLY A 65 10.07 7.78 6.49
N TRP A 66 11.34 7.38 6.45
CA TRP A 66 11.81 6.34 5.51
C TRP A 66 11.21 4.95 5.75
N SER A 67 10.53 4.76 6.89
CA SER A 67 9.92 3.50 7.30
C SER A 67 8.40 3.57 7.11
N ALA A 68 7.86 4.70 6.66
CA ALA A 68 6.45 4.87 6.35
C ALA A 68 6.03 4.21 5.03
N ILE A 69 6.83 3.27 4.52
CA ILE A 69 6.57 2.57 3.27
C ILE A 69 5.24 1.79 3.24
N PRO A 70 4.69 1.24 4.35
CA PRO A 70 3.40 0.56 4.29
C PRO A 70 2.29 1.44 3.74
N VAL A 71 2.30 2.75 4.04
CA VAL A 71 1.30 3.70 3.53
C VAL A 71 1.23 3.65 2.01
N TYR A 72 2.39 3.64 1.35
CA TYR A 72 2.49 3.53 -0.10
C TYR A 72 2.00 2.16 -0.59
N PHE A 73 2.41 1.05 0.01
CA PHE A 73 1.99 -0.28 -0.47
C PHE A 73 0.49 -0.55 -0.30
N TYR A 74 -0.10 -0.12 0.82
CA TYR A 74 -1.53 -0.23 1.03
C TYR A 74 -2.33 0.63 0.04
N GLN A 75 -1.85 1.82 -0.32
CA GLN A 75 -2.53 2.68 -1.31
C GLN A 75 -2.32 2.19 -2.75
N THR A 76 -1.07 1.95 -3.13
CA THR A 76 -0.67 1.67 -4.51
C THR A 76 -1.04 0.27 -4.96
N TYR A 77 -0.92 -0.73 -4.07
CA TYR A 77 -1.11 -2.13 -4.43
C TYR A 77 -2.36 -2.73 -3.81
N LEU A 78 -2.62 -2.51 -2.51
CA LEU A 78 -3.77 -3.14 -1.87
C LEU A 78 -5.08 -2.46 -2.28
N LEU A 79 -5.20 -1.15 -2.06
CA LEU A 79 -6.32 -0.35 -2.55
C LEU A 79 -6.32 -0.34 -4.09
N GLY A 80 -5.14 -0.36 -4.70
CA GLY A 80 -4.93 -0.63 -6.12
C GLY A 80 -4.77 0.61 -7.00
N VAL A 81 -4.50 1.79 -6.43
CA VAL A 81 -4.47 3.05 -7.19
C VAL A 81 -3.04 3.42 -7.56
N LYS A 82 -2.68 3.41 -8.84
CA LYS A 82 -1.33 3.82 -9.29
C LYS A 82 -1.39 5.00 -10.26
N PRO A 83 -0.53 6.03 -10.10
CA PRO A 83 -0.44 7.10 -11.08
C PRO A 83 0.19 6.56 -12.38
N LEU A 84 -0.47 6.83 -13.51
CA LEU A 84 0.05 6.55 -14.85
C LEU A 84 0.65 7.81 -15.49
N GLU A 85 0.25 8.99 -15.01
CA GLU A 85 0.78 10.28 -15.41
C GLU A 85 1.00 11.20 -14.19
N PRO A 86 1.90 12.20 -14.30
CA PRO A 86 2.14 13.16 -13.22
C PRO A 86 0.85 13.79 -12.70
N GLY A 87 0.73 13.87 -11.37
CA GLY A 87 -0.43 14.45 -10.70
C GLY A 87 -1.70 13.58 -10.77
N PHE A 88 -1.60 12.31 -11.15
CA PHE A 88 -2.74 11.39 -11.33
C PHE A 88 -3.68 11.74 -12.49
N ARG A 89 -3.30 12.64 -13.42
CA ARG A 89 -4.09 12.96 -14.63
C ARG A 89 -4.65 11.72 -15.31
N ARG A 90 -3.83 10.66 -15.34
CA ARG A 90 -4.27 9.28 -15.52
C ARG A 90 -3.79 8.42 -14.37
N PHE A 91 -4.61 7.45 -13.98
CA PHE A 91 -4.29 6.47 -12.96
C PHE A 91 -4.90 5.11 -13.29
N SER A 92 -4.30 4.02 -12.83
CA SER A 92 -4.90 2.68 -12.89
C SER A 92 -5.58 2.35 -11.57
N LEU A 93 -6.61 1.50 -11.64
CA LEU A 93 -7.28 0.94 -10.48
C LEU A 93 -7.34 -0.58 -10.59
N THR A 94 -6.54 -1.25 -9.76
CA THR A 94 -6.39 -2.72 -9.74
C THR A 94 -6.43 -3.22 -8.29
N PRO A 95 -7.63 -3.42 -7.71
CA PRO A 95 -7.80 -4.00 -6.37
C PRO A 95 -7.06 -5.33 -6.16
N LEU A 96 -6.34 -5.47 -5.04
CA LEU A 96 -5.65 -6.72 -4.72
C LEU A 96 -6.52 -7.66 -3.87
N GLY A 97 -7.52 -8.25 -4.53
CA GLY A 97 -8.47 -9.18 -3.91
C GLY A 97 -7.85 -10.49 -3.43
N SER A 98 -6.64 -10.86 -3.86
CA SER A 98 -5.97 -12.09 -3.38
C SER A 98 -5.40 -11.98 -1.97
N VAL A 99 -5.29 -10.76 -1.42
CA VAL A 99 -4.75 -10.51 -0.07
C VAL A 99 -5.83 -10.20 0.94
N LEU A 100 -6.78 -9.31 0.61
CA LEU A 100 -7.92 -8.96 1.46
C LEU A 100 -9.23 -9.11 0.69
N ASP A 101 -10.32 -9.34 1.42
CA ASP A 101 -11.64 -9.45 0.81
C ASP A 101 -12.32 -8.08 0.64
N LYS A 102 -11.80 -7.02 1.25
CA LYS A 102 -12.32 -5.66 1.07
C LYS A 102 -11.28 -4.61 1.45
N ALA A 103 -11.34 -3.46 0.81
CA ALA A 103 -10.61 -2.27 1.22
C ALA A 103 -11.37 -1.00 0.81
N SER A 104 -11.12 0.09 1.54
CA SER A 104 -11.57 1.42 1.15
C SER A 104 -10.52 2.44 1.56
N GLY A 105 -10.44 3.54 0.81
CA GLY A 105 -9.47 4.58 1.09
C GLY A 105 -9.56 5.77 0.14
N THR A 106 -8.80 6.81 0.48
CA THR A 106 -8.76 8.07 -0.24
C THR A 106 -7.33 8.42 -0.59
N ILE A 107 -7.08 8.75 -1.85
CA ILE A 107 -5.79 9.23 -2.36
C ILE A 107 -5.90 10.73 -2.62
N PRO A 108 -5.24 11.59 -1.83
CA PRO A 108 -5.20 13.01 -2.11
C PRO A 108 -4.34 13.27 -3.35
N THR A 109 -4.89 13.97 -4.34
CA THR A 109 -4.15 14.41 -5.53
C THR A 109 -4.16 15.94 -5.64
N PRO A 110 -3.28 16.55 -6.47
CA PRO A 110 -3.32 17.99 -6.75
C PRO A 110 -4.64 18.49 -7.34
N HIS A 111 -5.47 17.58 -7.89
CA HIS A 111 -6.74 17.90 -8.53
C HIS A 111 -7.96 17.59 -7.64
N GLY A 112 -7.74 17.07 -6.42
CA GLY A 112 -8.77 16.60 -5.49
C GLY A 112 -8.61 15.13 -5.14
N ALA A 113 -9.54 14.60 -4.34
CA ALA A 113 -9.44 13.25 -3.78
C ALA A 113 -9.92 12.17 -4.76
N ILE A 114 -9.17 11.08 -4.92
CA ILE A 114 -9.67 9.83 -5.50
C ILE A 114 -10.15 8.96 -4.34
N GLU A 115 -11.44 8.62 -4.31
CA GLU A 115 -12.06 7.77 -3.31
C GLU A 115 -12.35 6.41 -3.92
N VAL A 116 -11.90 5.34 -3.27
CA VAL A 116 -12.05 3.96 -3.75
C VAL A 116 -12.63 3.10 -2.63
N SER A 117 -13.57 2.25 -3.00
CA SER A 117 -14.07 1.16 -2.15
C SER A 117 -14.24 -0.08 -3.00
N TRP A 118 -13.75 -1.22 -2.55
CA TRP A 118 -13.95 -2.50 -3.22
C TRP A 118 -14.14 -3.63 -2.23
N HIS A 119 -14.82 -4.67 -2.68
CA HIS A 119 -14.98 -5.92 -1.96
C HIS A 119 -14.98 -7.10 -2.94
N LYS A 120 -14.58 -8.27 -2.45
CA LYS A 120 -14.52 -9.53 -3.18
C LYS A 120 -15.57 -10.47 -2.60
N GLU A 121 -16.45 -10.96 -3.44
CA GLU A 121 -17.45 -11.96 -3.10
C GLU A 121 -17.43 -13.08 -4.14
N GLN A 122 -17.35 -14.34 -3.68
CA GLN A 122 -17.33 -15.54 -4.54
C GLN A 122 -16.26 -15.48 -5.67
N GLY A 123 -15.13 -14.81 -5.41
CA GLY A 123 -14.03 -14.66 -6.37
C GLY A 123 -14.19 -13.51 -7.37
N ALA A 124 -15.32 -12.81 -7.37
CA ALA A 124 -15.53 -11.60 -8.15
C ALA A 124 -15.23 -10.35 -7.29
N VAL A 125 -14.57 -9.35 -7.87
CA VAL A 125 -14.33 -8.06 -7.23
C VAL A 125 -15.33 -7.04 -7.76
N SER A 126 -16.07 -6.40 -6.86
CA SER A 126 -16.86 -5.20 -7.15
C SER A 126 -16.13 -3.97 -6.59
N CYS A 127 -16.04 -2.92 -7.39
CA CYS A 127 -15.28 -1.72 -7.07
C CYS A 127 -16.01 -0.45 -7.47
N GLN A 128 -16.05 0.51 -6.55
CA GLN A 128 -16.53 1.87 -6.74
C GLN A 128 -15.36 2.84 -6.65
N VAL A 129 -15.34 3.82 -7.56
CA VAL A 129 -14.35 4.90 -7.57
C VAL A 129 -15.00 6.24 -7.89
N THR A 130 -14.72 7.24 -7.07
CA THR A 130 -15.07 8.65 -7.32
C THR A 130 -13.79 9.46 -7.46
N HIS A 131 -13.72 10.34 -8.46
CA HIS A 131 -12.58 11.21 -8.66
C HIS A 131 -13.01 12.54 -9.29
N PRO A 132 -12.24 13.63 -9.08
CA PRO A 132 -12.46 14.92 -9.74
C PRO A 132 -12.58 14.83 -11.25
N ASP A 133 -13.32 15.78 -11.83
CA ASP A 133 -13.39 15.98 -13.27
C ASP A 133 -11.99 16.20 -13.87
N GLY A 134 -11.74 15.59 -15.03
CA GLY A 134 -10.47 15.73 -15.76
C GLY A 134 -9.38 14.72 -15.38
N LEU A 135 -9.57 13.94 -14.32
CA LEU A 135 -8.79 12.71 -14.08
C LEU A 135 -9.38 11.57 -14.93
N VAL A 136 -8.52 10.66 -15.39
CA VAL A 136 -8.96 9.50 -16.17
C VAL A 136 -8.51 8.20 -15.49
N CYS A 137 -9.49 7.41 -15.04
CA CYS A 137 -9.27 6.07 -14.51
C CYS A 137 -9.10 5.07 -15.66
N GLN A 138 -7.91 4.47 -15.78
CA GLN A 138 -7.69 3.28 -16.59
C GLN A 138 -8.15 2.06 -15.80
N ARG A 139 -9.19 1.43 -16.33
CA ARG A 139 -9.81 0.25 -15.75
C ARG A 139 -9.28 -0.98 -16.47
N ASP A 140 -8.56 -1.84 -15.76
CA ASP A 140 -8.30 -3.19 -16.24
C ASP A 140 -9.58 -4.04 -16.07
N SER A 141 -9.64 -5.19 -16.74
CA SER A 141 -10.79 -6.09 -16.92
C SER A 141 -11.41 -6.63 -15.63
N ILE A 142 -12.02 -5.76 -14.82
CA ILE A 142 -12.77 -6.06 -13.59
C ILE A 142 -14.25 -5.71 -13.86
N ASN A 143 -15.18 -6.40 -13.22
CA ASN A 143 -16.60 -6.06 -13.33
C ASN A 143 -16.85 -4.77 -12.53
N TRP A 144 -17.23 -3.69 -13.23
CA TRP A 144 -17.43 -2.37 -12.63
C TRP A 144 -18.91 -2.10 -12.40
N GLU A 145 -19.28 -1.68 -11.19
CA GLU A 145 -20.56 -1.03 -10.94
C GLU A 145 -20.38 0.49 -11.07
N SER A 146 -21.27 1.13 -11.81
CA SER A 146 -21.27 2.56 -12.11
C SER A 146 -21.83 3.39 -10.96
#